data_AF-A0A7X8VDV5-F1
#
_entry.id   AF-A0A7X8VDV5-F1
#
_cell.length_a   1.000
_cell.length_b   1.000
_cell.length_c   1.000
_cell.angle_alpha   90.00
_cell.angle_beta   90.00
_cell.angle_gamma   90.00
#
_symmetry.space_group_name_H-M   'P 1'
#
loop_
_entity.id
_entity.type
_entity.pdbx_description
1 polymer ?
#
loop_
_entity_poly.entity_id
_entity_poly.type
_entity_poly.pdbx_seq_one_letter_code
_entity_poly.pdbx_strand_id
1 'polypeptide(L)'
;MSAPVASFANITQNIQIAPDIYLMKIESPETAETAHPGQFLHIRCSDALSPLLRRPISIADVDKKTGNIIIIYRVVGQGTQLLCQKRSGDMLDIIGPLGNGFPMPDKGKT
;
A
#
# COMPACT_ATOMS: atom_id res chain seq x y z
N MET A 1 2.75 -6.65 19.39
CA MET A 1 2.91 -5.97 18.08
C MET A 1 3.37 -7.03 17.10
N SER A 2 2.68 -7.25 15.98
CA SER A 2 3.23 -8.10 14.93
C SER A 2 4.35 -7.33 14.22
N ALA A 3 5.41 -8.03 13.82
CA ALA A 3 6.49 -7.43 13.07
C ALA A 3 6.00 -6.99 11.67
N PRO A 4 6.58 -5.94 11.07
CA PRO A 4 6.33 -5.61 9.68
C PRO A 4 6.71 -6.79 8.77
N VAL A 5 5.85 -7.09 7.80
CA VAL A 5 6.07 -8.16 6.84
C VAL A 5 6.72 -7.57 5.59
N ALA A 6 7.87 -8.11 5.20
CA ALA A 6 8.45 -7.88 3.88
C ALA A 6 8.00 -9.01 2.95
N SER A 7 7.28 -8.68 1.88
CA SER A 7 6.71 -9.69 0.97
C SER A 7 6.59 -9.17 -0.46
N PHE A 8 6.48 -10.12 -1.40
CA PHE A 8 5.99 -9.84 -2.75
C PHE A 8 4.48 -10.07 -2.75
N ALA A 9 3.73 -9.03 -3.09
CA ALA A 9 2.28 -9.04 -3.10
C ALA A 9 1.73 -8.86 -4.52
N ASN A 10 0.64 -9.55 -4.82
CA ASN A 10 -0.01 -9.47 -6.13
C ASN A 10 -0.84 -8.19 -6.24
N ILE A 11 -0.68 -7.44 -7.33
CA ILE A 11 -1.56 -6.31 -7.64
C ILE A 11 -2.84 -6.87 -8.25
N THR A 12 -3.98 -6.63 -7.61
CA THR A 12 -5.29 -7.06 -8.12
C THR A 12 -5.99 -5.97 -8.93
N GLN A 13 -5.58 -4.71 -8.74
CA GLN A 13 -6.12 -3.57 -9.50
C GLN A 13 -5.15 -2.39 -9.41
N ASN A 14 -4.98 -1.63 -10.49
CA ASN A 14 -4.30 -0.33 -10.48
C ASN A 14 -4.97 0.56 -11.54
N ILE A 15 -5.80 1.52 -11.11
CA ILE A 15 -6.59 2.35 -12.01
C ILE A 15 -6.46 3.82 -11.66
N GLN A 16 -6.48 4.67 -12.68
CA GLN A 16 -6.53 6.11 -12.49
C GLN A 16 -7.97 6.52 -12.11
N ILE A 17 -8.11 7.21 -10.98
CA ILE A 17 -9.40 7.65 -10.43
C ILE A 17 -9.62 9.16 -10.53
N ALA A 18 -8.55 9.92 -10.77
CA ALA A 18 -8.55 11.35 -11.05
C ALA A 18 -7.23 11.72 -11.77
N PRO A 19 -7.07 12.94 -12.32
CA PRO A 19 -5.80 13.35 -12.95
C PRO A 19 -4.61 13.09 -12.03
N ASP A 20 -3.67 12.28 -12.52
CA ASP A 20 -2.48 11.80 -11.82
C ASP A 20 -2.70 11.05 -10.49
N ILE A 21 -3.93 10.65 -10.14
CA ILE A 21 -4.24 9.93 -8.91
C ILE A 21 -4.71 8.52 -9.23
N TYR A 22 -4.07 7.54 -8.61
CA TYR A 22 -4.30 6.12 -8.82
C TYR A 22 -4.76 5.44 -7.54
N LEU A 23 -5.69 4.50 -7.71
CA LEU A 23 -6.07 3.52 -6.71
C LEU A 23 -5.43 2.18 -7.08
N MET A 24 -4.66 1.62 -6.15
CA MET A 24 -4.08 0.29 -6.31
C MET A 24 -4.60 -0.64 -5.20
N LYS A 25 -5.07 -1.82 -5.59
CA LYS A 25 -5.42 -2.93 -4.70
C LYS A 25 -4.31 -3.97 -4.73
N ILE A 26 -3.88 -4.39 -3.55
CA ILE A 26 -2.74 -5.26 -3.34
C ILE A 26 -3.19 -6.41 -2.43
N GLU A 27 -3.02 -7.64 -2.88
CA GLU A 27 -3.32 -8.83 -2.10
C GLU A 27 -2.16 -9.15 -1.16
N SER A 28 -2.33 -8.86 0.13
CA SER A 28 -1.35 -9.14 1.19
C SER A 28 -2.09 -9.50 2.48
N PRO A 29 -2.54 -10.75 2.64
CA PRO A 29 -3.38 -11.16 3.76
C PRO A 29 -2.77 -10.89 5.14
N GLU A 30 -1.47 -11.13 5.31
CA GLU A 30 -0.76 -10.91 6.58
C GLU A 30 -0.73 -9.43 6.98
N THR A 31 -0.47 -8.57 5.99
CA THR A 31 -0.47 -7.11 6.17
C THR A 31 -1.89 -6.61 6.43
N ALA A 32 -2.88 -7.14 5.71
CA ALA A 32 -4.29 -6.77 5.84
C ALA A 32 -4.85 -7.15 7.22
N GLU A 33 -4.47 -8.30 7.76
CA GLU A 33 -4.95 -8.76 9.06
C GLU A 33 -4.51 -7.81 10.19
N THR A 34 -3.30 -7.27 10.08
CA THR A 34 -2.60 -6.53 11.14
C THR A 34 -2.59 -5.01 10.98
N ALA A 35 -3.02 -4.49 9.82
CA ALA A 35 -3.05 -3.06 9.54
C ALA A 35 -4.11 -2.32 10.36
N HIS A 36 -3.74 -1.13 10.83
CA HIS A 36 -4.58 -0.19 11.56
C HIS A 36 -4.61 1.17 10.84
N PRO A 37 -5.66 1.99 11.04
CA PRO A 37 -5.71 3.34 10.49
C PRO A 37 -4.47 4.17 10.84
N GLY A 38 -3.96 4.96 9.89
CA GLY A 38 -2.76 5.79 10.06
C GLY A 38 -1.44 5.10 9.73
N GLN A 39 -1.46 3.81 9.42
CA GLN A 39 -0.27 3.08 8.97
C GLN A 39 -0.06 3.19 7.43
N PHE A 40 1.13 2.79 6.99
CA PHE A 40 1.54 2.88 5.59
C PHE A 40 2.33 1.65 5.13
N LEU A 41 2.48 1.51 3.81
CA LEU A 41 3.35 0.54 3.15
C LEU A 41 4.60 1.21 2.62
N HIS A 42 5.74 0.53 2.67
CA HIS A 42 6.99 0.96 2.03
C HIS A 42 7.22 0.18 0.73
N ILE A 43 6.92 0.81 -0.40
CA ILE A 43 6.78 0.15 -1.70
C ILE A 43 8.03 0.32 -2.53
N ARG A 44 8.60 -0.76 -3.06
CA ARG A 44 9.64 -0.71 -4.08
C ARG A 44 9.01 -0.58 -5.47
N CYS A 45 9.27 0.54 -6.13
CA CYS A 45 8.64 0.87 -7.41
C CYS A 45 9.45 0.45 -8.65
N SER A 46 10.68 -0.05 -8.47
CA SER A 46 11.60 -0.40 -9.55
C SER A 46 12.50 -1.55 -9.15
N ASP A 47 12.75 -2.45 -10.11
CA ASP A 47 13.76 -3.51 -9.98
C ASP A 47 15.15 -3.02 -10.40
N ALA A 48 15.23 -1.88 -11.07
CA ALA A 48 16.48 -1.26 -11.47
C ALA A 48 17.18 -0.53 -10.31
N LEU A 49 18.44 -0.14 -10.54
CA LEU A 49 19.24 0.63 -9.57
C LEU A 49 18.60 1.99 -9.26
N SER A 50 17.86 2.58 -10.20
CA SER A 50 17.12 3.82 -9.97
C SER A 50 15.63 3.62 -10.21
N PRO A 51 14.77 4.21 -9.37
CA PRO A 51 15.09 4.88 -8.10
C PRO A 51 15.25 3.93 -6.90
N LEU A 52 16.36 4.06 -6.15
CA LEU A 52 16.73 3.19 -5.01
C LEU A 52 15.72 3.17 -3.85
N LEU A 53 15.22 4.35 -3.45
CA LEU A 53 14.44 4.47 -2.22
C LEU A 53 13.01 3.97 -2.40
N ARG A 54 12.45 3.29 -1.40
CA ARG A 54 11.05 2.88 -1.41
C ARG A 54 10.13 4.09 -1.17
N ARG A 55 8.85 3.95 -1.55
CA ARG A 55 7.84 5.02 -1.44
C ARG A 55 6.93 4.69 -0.26
N PRO A 56 6.92 5.49 0.81
CA PRO A 56 5.95 5.33 1.87
C PRO A 56 4.59 5.82 1.38
N ILE A 57 3.60 4.92 1.29
CA ILE A 57 2.24 5.24 0.84
C ILE A 57 1.26 4.76 1.90
N SER A 58 0.41 5.67 2.38
CA SER A 58 -0.61 5.38 3.38
C SER A 58 -1.57 4.28 2.91
N ILE A 59 -1.96 3.42 3.85
CA ILE A 59 -3.04 2.47 3.64
C ILE A 59 -4.35 3.25 3.70
N ALA A 60 -5.09 3.25 2.59
CA ALA A 60 -6.36 3.95 2.48
C ALA A 60 -7.51 3.10 3.03
N ASP A 61 -7.48 1.79 2.78
CA ASP A 61 -8.48 0.84 3.28
C ASP A 61 -7.92 -0.59 3.29
N VAL A 62 -8.59 -1.48 4.02
CA VAL A 62 -8.24 -2.89 4.13
C VAL A 62 -9.50 -3.76 4.15
N ASP A 63 -9.56 -4.71 3.21
CA ASP A 63 -10.54 -5.78 3.24
C ASP A 63 -9.91 -7.05 3.81
N LYS A 64 -10.17 -7.30 5.10
CA LYS A 64 -9.67 -8.49 5.80
C LYS A 64 -10.22 -9.81 5.27
N LYS A 65 -11.41 -9.82 4.66
CA LYS A 65 -12.01 -11.06 4.15
C LYS A 65 -11.29 -11.54 2.90
N THR A 66 -10.90 -10.60 2.04
CA THR A 66 -10.20 -10.91 0.79
C THR A 66 -8.69 -10.77 0.91
N GLY A 67 -8.17 -10.25 2.03
CA GLY A 67 -6.75 -9.97 2.24
C GLY A 67 -6.22 -8.82 1.38
N ASN A 68 -7.11 -7.95 0.87
CA ASN A 68 -6.73 -6.84 0.00
C ASN A 68 -6.48 -5.57 0.81
N ILE A 69 -5.42 -4.86 0.42
CA ILE A 69 -5.08 -3.53 0.90
C ILE A 69 -5.27 -2.56 -0.24
N ILE A 70 -5.89 -1.43 0.06
CA ILE A 70 -6.10 -0.35 -0.90
C ILE A 70 -5.16 0.79 -0.54
N ILE A 71 -4.41 1.26 -1.53
CA ILE A 71 -3.61 2.48 -1.44
C ILE A 71 -4.09 3.48 -2.50
N ILE A 72 -3.96 4.76 -2.17
CA ILE A 72 -4.21 5.86 -3.11
C ILE A 72 -2.96 6.72 -3.16
N TYR A 73 -2.47 7.00 -4.36
CA TYR A 73 -1.24 7.77 -4.55
C TYR A 73 -1.33 8.69 -5.76
N ARG A 74 -0.51 9.74 -5.75
CA ARG A 74 -0.36 10.68 -6.87
C ARG A 74 0.96 10.45 -7.61
N VAL A 75 0.90 10.54 -8.93
CA VAL A 75 2.07 10.51 -9.81
C VAL A 75 2.73 11.89 -9.78
N VAL A 76 3.92 11.97 -9.20
CA VAL A 76 4.67 13.24 -9.02
C VAL A 76 6.16 13.11 -9.34
N GLY A 77 6.68 11.88 -9.42
CA GLY A 77 8.08 11.65 -9.71
C GLY A 77 8.34 10.23 -10.21
N GLN A 78 9.59 9.94 -10.53
CA GLN A 78 9.98 8.71 -11.24
C GLN A 78 9.43 7.42 -10.59
N GLY A 79 9.46 7.33 -9.27
CA GLY A 79 8.94 6.14 -8.57
C GLY A 79 7.45 5.91 -8.77
N THR A 80 6.64 6.97 -8.62
CA THR A 80 5.19 6.85 -8.81
C THR A 80 4.79 6.78 -10.28
N GLN A 81 5.62 7.30 -11.20
CA GLN A 81 5.47 7.07 -12.65
C GLN A 81 5.68 5.60 -13.02
N LEU A 82 6.64 4.91 -12.40
CA LEU A 82 6.82 3.47 -12.60
C LEU A 82 5.69 2.68 -11.96
N LEU A 83 5.25 3.09 -10.76
CA LEU A 83 4.17 2.42 -10.05
C LEU A 83 2.83 2.49 -10.80
N CYS A 84 2.52 3.62 -11.45
CA CYS A 84 1.27 3.76 -12.21
C CYS A 84 1.22 2.92 -13.50
N GLN A 85 2.36 2.43 -13.98
CA GLN A 85 2.46 1.55 -15.15
C GLN A 85 2.23 0.06 -14.81
N LYS A 86 2.32 -0.32 -13.52
CA LYS A 86 2.06 -1.68 -13.06
C LYS A 86 0.61 -2.08 -13.29
N ARG A 87 0.37 -3.35 -13.61
CA ARG A 87 -0.93 -3.90 -13.99
C ARG A 87 -1.39 -4.96 -13.01
N SER A 88 -2.67 -5.35 -13.12
CA SER A 88 -3.18 -6.51 -12.39
C SER A 88 -2.36 -7.76 -12.76
N GLY A 89 -2.02 -8.58 -11.77
CA GLY A 89 -1.17 -9.76 -11.92
C GLY A 89 0.33 -9.48 -11.74
N ASP A 90 0.76 -8.22 -11.73
CA ASP A 90 2.15 -7.90 -11.42
C ASP A 90 2.45 -8.10 -9.92
N MET A 91 3.66 -8.54 -9.62
CA MET A 91 4.16 -8.61 -8.24
C MET A 91 4.75 -7.27 -7.80
N LEU A 92 4.51 -6.93 -6.53
CA LEU A 92 4.97 -5.71 -5.89
C LEU A 92 5.71 -6.04 -4.59
N ASP A 93 6.95 -5.58 -4.48
CA ASP A 93 7.76 -5.72 -3.26
C ASP A 93 7.35 -4.63 -2.24
N ILE A 94 6.75 -5.07 -1.14
CA ILE A 94 6.21 -4.22 -0.08
C ILE A 94 6.80 -4.58 1.28
N ILE A 95 6.87 -3.58 2.16
CA ILE A 95 7.09 -3.77 3.60
C ILE A 95 5.95 -3.09 4.34
N GLY A 96 5.23 -3.81 5.19
CA GLY A 96 4.11 -3.25 5.93
C GLY A 96 3.41 -4.23 6.86
N PRO A 97 2.44 -3.75 7.65
CA PRO A 97 2.15 -2.33 7.84
C PRO A 97 3.25 -1.67 8.70
N LEU A 98 3.52 -0.38 8.47
CA LEU A 98 4.51 0.40 9.20
C LEU A 98 3.88 1.64 9.85
N GLY A 99 4.54 2.14 10.89
CA GLY A 99 4.12 3.31 11.66
C GLY A 99 3.20 2.98 12.83
N ASN A 100 3.04 3.94 13.74
CA ASN A 100 2.06 3.86 14.82
C ASN A 100 0.71 4.31 14.28
N GLY A 101 -0.32 3.47 14.42
CA GLY A 101 -1.67 3.82 13.99
C GLY A 101 -2.26 4.96 14.81
N PHE A 102 -3.39 5.48 14.35
CA PHE A 102 -4.15 6.48 15.09
C PHE A 102 -4.73 5.90 16.37
N PRO A 103 -4.81 6.69 17.46
CA PRO A 103 -5.54 6.28 18.65
C PRO A 103 -7.01 6.08 18.26
N MET A 104 -7.52 4.87 18.48
CA MET A 104 -8.93 4.60 18.25
C MET A 104 -9.74 5.27 19.37
N PRO A 105 -10.82 6.00 19.05
CA PRO A 105 -11.69 6.55 20.07
C PRO A 105 -12.28 5.43 20.93
N ASP A 106 -12.41 5.70 22.23
CA ASP A 106 -13.11 4.80 23.14
C ASP A 106 -14.52 4.54 22.60
N LYS A 107 -14.95 3.29 22.62
CA LYS A 107 -16.31 2.91 22.21
C LYS A 107 -17.32 3.73 23.04
N GLY A 108 -17.97 4.71 22.43
CA GLY A 108 -19.05 5.49 23.06
C GLY A 108 -18.91 7.01 23.09
N LYS A 109 -17.87 7.61 22.50
CA LYS A 109 -17.84 9.06 22.27
C LYS A 109 -18.00 9.35 20.78
N THR A 110 -19.24 9.59 20.38
CA THR A 110 -19.61 10.27 19.12
C THR A 110 -19.61 11.78 19.32
#